data_AF-A0A6A8LWI6-F1
#
_entry.id   AF-A0A6A8LWI6-F1
#
_cell.length_a   1.000
_cell.length_b   1.000
_cell.length_c   1.000
_cell.angle_alpha   90.00
_cell.angle_beta   90.00
_cell.angle_gamma   90.00
#
_symmetry.space_group_name_H-M   'P 1'
#
loop_
_entity.id
_entity.type
_entity.pdbx_description
1 polymer ?
#
loop_
_entity_poly.entity_id
_entity_poly.type
_entity_poly.pdbx_seq_one_letter_code
_entity_poly.pdbx_strand_id
1 'polypeptide(L)'
;LIDGIHQYLPYEGGEFTFEANPNDLQDTEKLQVLKDNGVNRLSIGVQSFNDQILKQIGRIHRSADVYRAIANARKVGFENM
;
A
#
# COMPACT_ATOMS: atom_id res chain seq x y z
N LEU A 1 9.46 -13.44 -6.19
CA LEU A 1 8.25 -12.99 -6.94
C LEU A 1 8.58 -11.81 -7.84
N ILE A 2 9.00 -10.67 -7.27
CA ILE A 2 9.36 -9.46 -8.03
C ILE A 2 10.47 -9.73 -9.05
N ASP A 3 11.53 -10.47 -8.68
CA ASP A 3 12.59 -10.83 -9.64
C ASP A 3 12.05 -11.56 -10.87
N GLY A 4 11.05 -12.43 -10.68
CA GLY A 4 10.38 -13.12 -11.78
C GLY A 4 9.53 -12.17 -12.62
N ILE A 5 8.86 -11.19 -12.00
CA ILE A 5 8.12 -10.15 -12.74
C ILE A 5 9.11 -9.37 -13.62
N HIS A 6 10.23 -8.91 -13.07
CA HIS A 6 11.25 -8.18 -13.85
C HIS A 6 11.87 -9.03 -14.96
N GLN A 7 12.03 -10.34 -14.74
CA GLN A 7 12.60 -11.25 -15.73
C GLN A 7 11.65 -11.54 -16.91
N TYR A 8 10.34 -11.71 -16.63
CA TYR A 8 9.40 -12.23 -17.63
C TYR A 8 8.38 -11.19 -18.14
N LEU A 9 8.21 -10.07 -17.43
CA LEU A 9 7.27 -9.00 -17.76
C LEU A 9 8.05 -7.68 -17.88
N PRO A 10 8.70 -7.42 -19.03
CA PRO A 10 9.44 -6.18 -19.25
C PRO A 10 8.50 -4.98 -19.12
N TYR A 11 8.89 -4.05 -18.28
CA TYR A 11 8.13 -2.85 -17.97
C TYR A 11 9.05 -1.64 -18.07
N GLU A 12 8.71 -0.71 -18.96
CA GLU A 12 9.46 0.53 -19.18
C GLU A 12 8.55 1.74 -18.92
N GLY A 13 8.78 2.43 -17.80
CA GLY A 13 8.22 3.76 -17.54
C GLY A 13 6.70 3.87 -17.35
N GLY A 14 5.98 2.78 -17.08
CA GLY A 14 4.52 2.79 -16.88
C GLY A 14 4.07 3.06 -15.44
N GLU A 15 2.98 2.40 -15.00
CA GLU A 15 2.57 2.30 -13.59
C GLU A 15 2.83 0.89 -13.04
N PHE A 16 3.50 0.79 -11.89
CA PHE A 16 3.68 -0.46 -11.14
C PHE A 16 3.03 -0.28 -9.77
N THR A 17 1.80 -0.79 -9.66
CA THR A 17 0.94 -0.62 -8.49
C THR A 17 0.98 -1.84 -7.58
N PHE A 18 1.08 -1.59 -6.27
CA PHE A 18 0.83 -2.60 -5.24
C PHE A 18 -0.46 -2.30 -4.48
N GLU A 19 -1.38 -3.26 -4.42
CA GLU A 19 -2.61 -3.14 -3.65
C GLU A 19 -2.44 -3.67 -2.24
N ALA A 20 -2.93 -2.93 -1.24
CA ALA A 20 -2.78 -3.27 0.16
C ALA A 20 -3.98 -2.82 1.00
N ASN A 21 -4.23 -3.52 2.11
CA ASN A 21 -5.08 -2.96 3.16
C ASN A 21 -4.22 -2.07 4.08
N PRO A 22 -4.83 -1.13 4.82
CA PRO A 22 -4.09 -0.32 5.77
C PRO A 22 -3.22 -1.13 6.72
N ASN A 23 -3.72 -2.27 7.23
CA ASN A 23 -3.01 -3.12 8.19
C ASN A 23 -1.75 -3.77 7.62
N ASP A 24 -1.60 -3.85 6.30
CA ASP A 24 -0.40 -4.40 5.67
C ASP A 24 0.78 -3.41 5.68
N LEU A 25 0.51 -2.13 5.93
CA LEU A 25 1.41 -0.98 5.78
C LEU A 25 1.73 -0.29 7.12
N GLN A 26 1.59 -1.03 8.22
CA GLN A 26 1.78 -0.50 9.58
C GLN A 26 3.26 -0.36 9.95
N ASP A 27 4.14 -1.05 9.22
CA ASP A 27 5.58 -0.95 9.31
C ASP A 27 6.18 -0.50 7.96
N THR A 28 7.31 0.23 8.01
CA THR A 28 7.95 0.80 6.82
C THR A 28 8.83 -0.18 6.04
N GLU A 29 9.23 -1.32 6.61
CA GLU A 29 10.11 -2.30 5.98
C GLU A 29 9.49 -2.84 4.68
N LYS A 30 8.22 -3.27 4.72
CA LYS A 30 7.52 -3.73 3.52
C LYS A 30 7.42 -2.64 2.46
N LEU A 31 7.10 -1.41 2.88
CA LEU A 31 7.03 -0.26 1.97
C LEU A 31 8.38 0.03 1.31
N GLN A 32 9.47 -0.05 2.07
CA GLN A 32 10.83 0.15 1.56
C GLN A 32 11.18 -0.91 0.53
N VAL A 33 10.92 -2.19 0.83
CA VAL A 33 11.13 -3.30 -0.12
C VAL A 33 10.35 -3.07 -1.41
N LEU A 34 9.07 -2.66 -1.34
CA LEU A 34 8.27 -2.38 -2.53
C LEU A 34 8.86 -1.23 -3.36
N LYS A 35 9.26 -0.14 -2.70
CA LYS A 35 9.83 1.05 -3.35
C LYS A 35 11.16 0.74 -4.03
N ASP A 36 12.05 0.03 -3.34
CA ASP A 36 13.38 -0.38 -3.84
C ASP A 36 13.27 -1.29 -5.05
N ASN A 37 12.14 -1.99 -5.17
CA ASN A 37 11.81 -2.88 -6.28
C ASN A 37 10.98 -2.21 -7.39
N GLY A 38 10.86 -0.88 -7.39
CA GLY A 38 10.27 -0.14 -8.50
C GLY A 38 8.75 0.04 -8.44
N VAL A 39 8.07 -0.37 -7.36
CA VAL A 39 6.66 -0.01 -7.15
C VAL A 39 6.57 1.51 -7.03
N ASN A 40 5.75 2.12 -7.89
CA ASN A 40 5.63 3.57 -7.96
C ASN A 40 4.24 4.10 -7.60
N ARG A 41 3.26 3.22 -7.36
CA ARG A 41 1.93 3.55 -6.86
C ARG A 41 1.44 2.55 -5.81
N LEU A 42 0.74 3.03 -4.79
CA LEU A 42 0.01 2.18 -3.86
C LEU A 42 -1.49 2.34 -4.08
N SER A 43 -2.25 1.25 -3.96
CA SER A 43 -3.72 1.29 -3.93
C SER A 43 -4.19 0.78 -2.57
N ILE A 44 -4.71 1.68 -1.73
CA ILE A 44 -5.03 1.35 -0.33
C ILE A 44 -6.54 1.17 -0.15
N GLY A 45 -6.95 -0.06 0.21
CA GLY A 45 -8.36 -0.44 0.39
C GLY A 45 -9.00 0.09 1.68
N VAL A 46 -9.25 1.40 1.77
CA VAL A 46 -9.80 2.05 2.98
C VAL A 46 -11.26 1.68 3.27
N GLN A 47 -12.10 1.64 2.23
CA GLN A 47 -13.55 1.42 2.27
C GLN A 47 -14.37 2.52 2.96
N SER A 48 -14.00 2.93 4.17
CA SER A 48 -14.65 4.00 4.93
C SER A 48 -13.69 4.60 5.96
N PHE A 49 -13.89 5.87 6.31
CA PHE A 49 -13.23 6.52 7.45
C PHE A 49 -14.09 6.49 8.73
N ASN A 50 -15.25 5.85 8.69
CA ASN A 50 -16.12 5.67 9.85
C ASN A 50 -15.90 4.29 10.46
N ASP A 51 -15.38 4.26 11.69
CA ASP A 51 -15.07 3.03 12.41
C ASP A 51 -16.31 2.16 12.69
N GLN A 52 -17.49 2.77 12.84
CA GLN A 52 -18.74 2.02 13.00
C GLN A 52 -19.11 1.28 11.71
N ILE A 53 -19.00 1.94 10.57
CA ILE A 53 -19.25 1.32 9.25
C ILE A 53 -18.24 0.20 9.02
N LEU A 54 -16.94 0.47 9.24
CA LEU A 54 -15.88 -0.53 9.09
C LEU A 54 -16.15 -1.78 9.93
N LYS A 55 -16.58 -1.60 11.18
CA LYS A 55 -16.95 -2.72 12.06
C LYS A 55 -18.16 -3.49 11.53
N GLN A 56 -19.20 -2.79 11.05
CA GLN A 56 -20.40 -3.42 10.49
C GLN A 56 -20.10 -4.27 9.26
N ILE A 57 -19.17 -3.85 8.40
CA ILE A 57 -18.76 -4.60 7.20
C ILE A 57 -17.64 -5.62 7.49
N GLY A 58 -17.34 -5.91 8.76
CA GLY A 58 -16.38 -6.94 9.16
C GLY A 58 -14.90 -6.58 8.94
N ARG A 59 -14.56 -5.30 8.76
CA ARG A 59 -13.16 -4.88 8.62
C ARG A 59 -12.45 -4.85 9.97
N ILE A 60 -11.22 -5.36 9.97
CA ILE A 60 -10.34 -5.39 11.15
C ILE A 60 -9.56 -4.09 11.36
N HIS A 61 -9.37 -3.27 10.31
CA HIS A 61 -8.73 -1.95 10.42
C HIS A 61 -9.70 -0.87 10.89
N ARG A 62 -9.15 0.22 11.42
CA ARG A 62 -9.85 1.46 11.81
C ARG A 62 -9.30 2.65 11.04
N SER A 63 -10.01 3.76 11.08
CA SER A 63 -9.59 5.03 10.48
C SER A 63 -8.17 5.44 10.90
N ALA A 64 -7.80 5.24 12.16
CA ALA A 64 -6.44 5.50 12.66
C ALA A 64 -5.35 4.68 11.93
N ASP A 65 -5.65 3.43 11.57
CA ASP A 65 -4.71 2.56 10.84
C ASP A 65 -4.49 3.06 9.41
N VAL A 66 -5.51 3.67 8.81
CA VAL A 66 -5.44 4.32 7.49
C VAL A 66 -4.48 5.50 7.53
N TYR A 67 -4.65 6.40 8.51
CA TYR A 67 -3.77 7.56 8.64
C TYR A 67 -2.32 7.14 8.89
N ARG A 68 -2.09 6.11 9.71
CA ARG A 68 -0.76 5.57 9.96
C ARG A 68 -0.14 4.95 8.71
N ALA A 69 -0.92 4.17 7.94
CA ALA A 69 -0.48 3.61 6.67
C ALA A 69 -0.06 4.69 5.66
N ILE A 70 -0.86 5.75 5.51
CA ILE A 70 -0.55 6.87 4.61
C ILE A 70 0.71 7.61 5.09
N ALA A 71 0.85 7.85 6.39
CA ALA A 71 2.03 8.52 6.95
C ALA A 71 3.31 7.71 6.71
N ASN A 72 3.25 6.39 6.92
CA ASN A 72 4.36 5.48 6.64
C ASN A 72 4.74 5.46 5.15
N ALA A 73 3.74 5.36 4.27
CA ALA A 73 3.97 5.38 2.82
C ALA A 73 4.65 6.67 2.36
N ARG A 74 4.19 7.83 2.86
CA ARG A 74 4.83 9.13 2.58
C ARG A 74 6.25 9.21 3.13
N LYS A 75 6.50 8.65 4.33
CA LYS A 75 7.85 8.62 4.93
C LYS A 75 8.86 7.86 4.07
N VAL A 76 8.42 6.81 3.37
CA VAL A 76 9.24 6.02 2.43
C VAL A 76 9.33 6.68 1.04
N GLY A 77 8.56 7.74 0.78
CA GLY A 77 8.59 8.46 -0.50
C GLY A 77 7.61 7.93 -1.56
N PHE A 78 6.49 7.33 -1.15
CA PHE A 78 5.35 7.14 -2.04
C PHE A 78 4.57 8.45 -2.20
N GLU A 79 4.48 8.93 -3.43
CA GLU A 79 3.78 10.17 -3.78
C GLU A 79 2.44 9.89 -4.51
N ASN A 80 2.35 8.76 -5.20
CA ASN A 80 1.16 8.32 -5.92
C ASN A 80 0.42 7.24 -5.12
N MET A 81 -0.75 7.60 -4.56
CA MET A 81 -1.61 6.75 -3.74
C MET A 81 -3.08 7.02 -4.06
#